data_AF-A0A821ICV4-F1
#
_entry.id   AF-A0A821ICV4-F1
#
_cell.length_a   1.000
_cell.length_b   1.000
_cell.length_c   1.000
_cell.angle_alpha   90.00
_cell.angle_beta   90.00
_cell.angle_gamma   90.00
#
_symmetry.space_group_name_H-M   'P 1'
#
loop_
_entity.id
_entity.type
_entity.pdbx_description
1 polymer ?
#
loop_
_entity_poly.entity_id
_entity_poly.type
_entity_poly.pdbx_seq_one_letter_code
_entity_poly.pdbx_strand_id
1 'polypeptide(L)'
;GGMRGADIGVGWIDQAGNVHFQDRYAFNRSRPVIDNTTTDWFHLQGREQNGWTLIQFKRLVDTCDSMDVPIKVRDDFIPYY
;
A
#
# COMPACT_ATOMS: atom_id res chain seq x y z
N GLY A 1 -9.98 -8.12 -8.36
CA GLY A 1 -10.07 -6.67 -8.16
C GLY A 1 -11.49 -6.22 -7.91
N GLY A 2 -12.08 -6.62 -6.78
CA GLY A 2 -13.34 -6.06 -6.27
C GLY A 2 -13.07 -5.36 -4.94
N MET A 3 -13.96 -4.48 -4.49
CA MET A 3 -13.74 -3.67 -3.28
C MET A 3 -13.83 -4.50 -1.99
N ARG A 4 -14.78 -5.43 -1.88
CA ARG A 4 -14.94 -6.25 -0.66
C ARG A 4 -13.77 -7.23 -0.51
N GLY A 5 -13.15 -7.24 0.67
CA GLY A 5 -11.98 -8.04 1.00
C GLY A 5 -10.68 -7.52 0.36
N ALA A 6 -10.67 -6.28 -0.12
CA ALA A 6 -9.48 -5.68 -0.68
C ALA A 6 -8.60 -5.09 0.41
N ASP A 7 -7.31 -5.35 0.23
CA ASP A 7 -6.16 -4.75 0.89
C ASP A 7 -5.66 -3.60 0.01
N ILE A 8 -5.64 -2.39 0.56
CA ILE A 8 -5.61 -1.12 -0.18
C ILE A 8 -4.57 -0.16 0.40
N GLY A 9 -3.52 0.10 -0.36
CA GLY A 9 -2.64 1.24 -0.14
C GLY A 9 -3.19 2.53 -0.74
N VAL A 10 -3.26 3.61 0.04
CA VAL A 10 -3.65 4.94 -0.43
C VAL A 10 -2.54 5.95 -0.16
N GLY A 11 -1.96 6.53 -1.20
CA GLY A 11 -0.92 7.55 -1.10
C GLY A 11 -1.29 8.87 -1.78
N TRP A 12 -0.86 9.98 -1.20
CA TRP A 12 -0.97 11.31 -1.82
C TRP A 12 0.16 12.23 -1.34
N ILE A 13 0.36 13.35 -2.03
CA ILE A 13 1.25 14.43 -1.62
C ILE A 13 0.38 15.64 -1.29
N ASP A 14 0.59 16.24 -0.12
CA ASP A 14 -0.17 17.43 0.27
C ASP A 14 0.41 18.71 -0.36
N GLN A 15 -0.29 19.83 -0.17
CA GLN A 15 0.12 21.13 -0.73
C GLN A 15 1.47 21.64 -0.20
N ALA A 16 1.92 21.14 0.95
CA ALA A 16 3.23 21.47 1.52
C ALA A 16 4.34 20.53 1.01
N GLY A 17 4.00 19.55 0.16
CA GLY A 17 4.94 18.58 -0.39
C GLY A 17 5.18 17.38 0.52
N ASN A 18 4.42 17.22 1.60
CA ASN A 18 4.57 16.05 2.47
C ASN A 18 3.89 14.84 1.84
N VAL A 19 4.56 13.69 1.96
CA VAL A 19 4.06 12.41 1.48
C VAL A 19 3.20 11.78 2.57
N HIS A 20 1.99 11.40 2.20
CA HIS A 20 1.07 10.68 3.06
C HIS A 20 0.80 9.30 2.46
N PHE A 21 0.66 8.31 3.32
CA PHE A 21 0.26 6.97 2.93
C PHE A 21 -0.57 6.33 4.03
N GLN A 22 -1.56 5.54 3.65
CA GLN A 22 -2.43 4.83 4.57
C GLN A 22 -2.67 3.41 4.09
N ASP A 23 -2.57 2.49 5.03
CA ASP A 23 -3.09 1.14 4.88
C ASP A 23 -4.59 1.12 5.15
N ARG A 24 -5.33 0.38 4.34
CA ARG A 24 -6.78 0.32 4.43
C ARG A 24 -7.32 -1.04 4.02
N TYR A 25 -8.29 -1.50 4.80
CA TYR A 25 -9.06 -2.70 4.50
C TYR A 25 -10.53 -2.40 4.20
N ALA A 26 -11.07 -3.09 3.19
CA ALA A 26 -12.44 -2.89 2.73
C ALA A 26 -13.35 -4.08 3.05
N PHE A 27 -14.09 -4.02 4.17
CA PHE A 27 -15.04 -5.07 4.56
C PHE A 27 -16.22 -5.27 3.57
N ASN A 28 -16.60 -4.22 2.84
CA ASN A 28 -17.71 -4.22 1.90
C ASN A 28 -17.52 -3.13 0.82
N ARG A 29 -18.53 -2.93 -0.02
CA ARG A 29 -18.60 -1.81 -0.99
C ARG A 29 -18.91 -0.47 -0.29
N SER A 30 -18.06 -0.11 0.67
CA SER A 30 -18.14 1.11 1.47
C SER A 30 -16.75 1.71 1.61
N ARG A 31 -16.65 2.88 2.25
CA ARG A 31 -15.35 3.49 2.55
C ARG A 31 -14.45 2.48 3.29
N PRO A 32 -13.26 2.17 2.77
CA PRO A 32 -12.29 1.30 3.46
C PRO A 32 -11.87 1.94 4.79
N VAL A 33 -11.74 1.12 5.84
CA VAL A 33 -11.27 1.59 7.14
C VAL A 33 -9.75 1.65 7.14
N ILE A 34 -9.16 2.40 8.09
CA ILE A 34 -7.70 2.34 8.28
C ILE A 34 -7.38 0.98 8.87
N ASP A 35 -6.43 0.29 8.26
CA ASP A 35 -5.85 -0.92 8.83
C ASP A 35 -4.77 -0.51 9.85
N ASN A 36 -4.90 -1.00 11.07
CA ASN A 36 -4.03 -0.65 12.20
C ASN A 36 -3.41 -1.87 12.88
N THR A 37 -3.60 -3.08 12.32
CA THR A 37 -3.02 -4.30 12.87
C THR A 37 -1.53 -4.41 12.58
N THR A 38 -1.06 -3.86 11.46
CA THR A 38 0.36 -3.74 11.13
C THR A 38 0.70 -2.36 10.57
N THR A 39 1.84 -1.78 10.98
CA THR A 39 2.44 -0.60 10.34
C THR A 39 3.64 -1.04 9.52
N ASP A 40 3.38 -1.67 8.38
CA ASP A 40 4.41 -2.33 7.55
C ASP A 40 5.02 -1.44 6.46
N TRP A 41 4.72 -0.14 6.48
CA TRP A 41 5.07 0.79 5.40
C TRP A 41 6.39 1.48 5.70
N PHE A 42 7.49 0.80 5.38
CA PHE A 42 8.83 1.33 5.55
C PHE A 42 9.23 2.16 4.32
N HIS A 43 9.61 3.42 4.57
CA HIS A 43 10.26 4.31 3.58
C HIS A 43 9.35 4.81 2.46
N LEU A 44 8.56 5.85 2.78
CA LEU A 44 7.78 6.61 1.81
C LEU A 44 8.64 7.72 1.22
N GLN A 45 8.79 7.70 -0.10
CA GLN A 45 9.28 8.85 -0.86
C GLN A 45 8.19 9.28 -1.82
N GLY A 46 8.15 10.57 -2.09
CA GLY A 46 7.18 11.12 -3.01
C GLY A 46 7.69 12.39 -3.65
N ARG A 47 7.30 12.57 -4.90
CA ARG A 47 7.63 13.73 -5.70
C ARG A 47 6.44 14.06 -6.57
N GLU A 48 6.06 15.33 -6.58
CA GLU A 48 5.23 15.89 -7.64
C GLU A 48 6.12 16.70 -8.59
N GLN A 49 6.04 16.41 -9.88
CA GLN A 49 6.77 17.16 -10.89
C GLN A 49 6.06 17.09 -12.23
N ASN A 50 5.90 18.25 -12.88
CA ASN A 50 5.38 18.37 -14.25
C ASN A 50 4.05 17.62 -14.48
N GLY A 51 3.15 17.67 -13.50
CA GLY A 51 1.84 17.00 -13.55
C GLY A 51 1.85 15.51 -13.20
N TRP A 52 3.00 14.94 -12.80
CA TRP A 52 3.11 13.56 -12.34
C TRP A 52 3.33 13.51 -10.83
N THR A 53 2.67 12.56 -10.18
CA THR A 53 2.86 12.23 -8.76
C THR A 53 3.50 10.84 -8.68
N LEU A 54 4.73 10.79 -8.16
CA LEU A 54 5.44 9.56 -7.84
C LEU A 54 5.31 9.32 -6.33
N ILE A 55 4.91 8.12 -5.94
CA ILE A 55 4.95 7.65 -4.54
C ILE A 55 5.61 6.29 -4.55
N GLN A 56 6.73 6.19 -3.83
CA GLN A 56 7.46 4.96 -3.63
C GLN A 56 7.24 4.47 -2.20
N PHE A 57 6.90 3.19 -2.05
CA PHE A 57 6.65 2.55 -0.78
C PHE A 57 7.31 1.16 -0.75
N LYS A 58 7.46 0.59 0.44
CA LYS A 58 7.82 -0.81 0.65
C LYS A 58 6.77 -1.47 1.54
N ARG A 59 6.57 -2.77 1.31
CA ARG A 59 5.66 -3.63 2.07
C ARG A 59 6.24 -5.06 2.08
N LEU A 60 5.98 -5.81 3.14
CA LEU A 60 6.35 -7.23 3.21
C LEU A 60 5.54 -8.07 2.21
N VAL A 61 6.14 -9.16 1.73
CA VAL A 61 5.45 -10.10 0.82
C VAL A 61 4.30 -10.82 1.54
N ASP A 62 4.49 -11.13 2.82
CA ASP A 62 3.51 -11.69 3.72
C ASP A 62 3.67 -11.01 5.08
N THR A 63 2.60 -10.38 5.56
CA THR A 63 2.55 -9.64 6.82
C THR A 63 2.00 -10.51 7.96
N CYS A 64 1.54 -11.73 7.67
CA CYS A 64 0.78 -12.59 8.58
C CYS A 64 -0.49 -11.90 9.15
N ASP A 65 -0.97 -10.82 8.52
CA ASP A 65 -2.21 -10.14 8.88
C ASP A 65 -3.40 -10.76 8.15
N SER A 66 -4.46 -11.05 8.89
CA SER A 66 -5.72 -11.56 8.36
C SER A 66 -6.45 -10.60 7.42
N MET A 67 -6.14 -9.31 7.46
CA MET A 67 -6.71 -8.27 6.60
C MET A 67 -5.87 -8.03 5.34
N ASP A 68 -4.70 -8.64 5.24
CA ASP A 68 -3.79 -8.52 4.12
C ASP A 68 -3.87 -9.68 3.14
N VAL A 69 -3.55 -9.40 1.88
CA VAL A 69 -3.44 -10.42 0.83
C VAL A 69 -1.96 -10.71 0.56
N PRO A 70 -1.46 -11.92 0.89
CA PRO A 70 -0.07 -12.28 0.63
C PRO A 70 0.26 -12.17 -0.86
N ILE A 71 1.38 -11.51 -1.15
CA ILE A 71 1.91 -11.41 -2.51
C ILE A 71 2.53 -12.76 -2.85
N LYS A 72 1.86 -13.54 -3.71
CA LYS A 72 2.43 -14.79 -4.20
C LYS A 72 3.57 -14.46 -5.15
N VAL A 73 4.80 -14.64 -4.67
CA VAL A 73 5.97 -14.71 -5.55
C VAL A 73 5.77 -15.95 -6.42
N ARG A 74 5.78 -15.78 -7.75
CA ARG A 74 5.76 -16.94 -8.63
C ARG A 74 7.11 -17.65 -8.53
N ASP A 75 7.10 -18.98 -8.61
CA ASP A 75 8.30 -19.82 -8.44
C ASP A 75 9.42 -19.52 -9.48
N ASP A 76 9.11 -18.78 -10.56
CA ASP A 76 10.05 -18.34 -11.59
C ASP A 76 10.70 -16.97 -11.31
N PHE A 77 10.35 -16.31 -10.21
CA PHE A 77 10.92 -15.01 -9.84
C PHE A 77 12.11 -15.18 -8.89
N ILE A 78 13.33 -15.12 -9.43
CA ILE A 78 14.57 -15.02 -8.64
C ILE A 78 14.83 -13.53 -8.38
N PRO A 79 14.68 -13.03 -7.13
CA PRO A 79 15.11 -11.68 -6.81
C PRO A 79 16.64 -11.64 -6.87
N TYR A 80 17.19 -10.84 -7.79
CA TYR A 80 18.60 -10.48 -7.76
C TYR A 80 18.84 -9.62 -6.51
N TYR A 81 19.67 -10.13 -5.59
CA TYR A 81 20.19 -9.39 -4.45
C TYR A 81 21.38 -8.52 -4.85
#